data_AF-A0AAV9N793-F1
#
_entry.id   AF-A0AAV9N793-F1
#
_cell.length_a   1.000
_cell.length_b   1.000
_cell.length_c   1.000
_cell.angle_alpha   90.00
_cell.angle_beta   90.00
_cell.angle_gamma   90.00
#
_symmetry.space_group_name_H-M   'P 1'
#
loop_
_entity.id
_entity.type
_entity.pdbx_description
1 polymer ?
#
loop_
_entity_poly.entity_id
_entity_poly.type
_entity_poly.pdbx_seq_one_letter_code
_entity_poly.pdbx_strand_id
1 'polypeptide(L)'
;MRRPSNAYITGLEARIASLEKMLALATSGSDTSALDKRGNQERNWSVVDFTDVEPCSPLKETRCFEAPSEKTVDELVDALGCFTLGDTGELRFFGASSNFSIIHNHPLRVASSGDARKRGIAAARQMPGFFEPSDELRDHLLELYWQWQNSWQYIVARESFVLDLYVHKTGRFCTPLLLTAMLALASRYSSRPEVRTSPEDANTAGEMLTAQARTMLHHEYEAPTTSTVQAAGLLGLYWAALDREGLGFMYIGMASRMAMNLGLHSDCSAYISRGFITEEDVEARNIAFWGIYVLDKLYCVGMGRPAGIQEFNITTAKPKAQDRVLIGLTEEQLKISQPWATSHITINAMQMCEIFIITSEVVDQL
;
A
#
# COMPACT_ATOMS: atom_id res chain seq x y z
N MET A 1 39.32 3.12 4.09
CA MET A 1 38.51 2.11 4.79
C MET A 1 39.19 1.73 6.10
N ARG A 2 38.54 1.93 7.26
CA ARG A 2 39.11 1.52 8.55
C ARG A 2 38.94 0.01 8.71
N ARG A 3 40.01 -0.68 9.12
CA ARG A 3 39.95 -2.12 9.40
C ARG A 3 39.03 -2.37 10.62
N PRO A 4 38.17 -3.40 10.59
CA PRO A 4 37.35 -3.78 11.74
C PRO A 4 38.23 -4.06 12.97
N SER A 5 37.74 -3.73 14.16
CA SER A 5 38.47 -3.98 15.40
C SER A 5 38.53 -5.49 15.68
N ASN A 6 39.64 -5.96 16.26
CA ASN A 6 39.79 -7.39 16.59
C ASN A 6 38.69 -7.88 17.52
N ALA A 7 38.17 -7.03 18.42
CA ALA A 7 37.04 -7.37 19.28
C ALA A 7 35.75 -7.66 18.50
N TYR A 8 35.52 -6.95 17.38
CA TYR A 8 34.38 -7.20 16.51
C TYR A 8 34.51 -8.53 15.76
N ILE A 9 35.72 -8.85 15.30
CA ILE A 9 36.01 -10.13 14.62
C ILE A 9 35.82 -11.31 15.59
N THR A 10 36.37 -11.21 16.80
CA THR A 10 36.20 -12.25 17.83
C THR A 10 34.74 -12.40 18.26
N GLY A 11 33.97 -11.30 18.30
CA GLY A 11 32.54 -11.34 18.56
C GLY A 11 31.74 -12.07 17.47
N LEU A 12 32.12 -11.87 16.20
CA LEU A 12 31.52 -12.59 15.07
C LEU A 12 31.87 -14.08 15.09
N GLU A 13 33.13 -14.44 15.35
CA GLU A 13 33.57 -15.83 15.45
C GLU A 13 32.83 -16.59 16.55
N ALA A 14 32.66 -15.98 17.72
CA ALA A 14 31.89 -16.57 18.83
C ALA A 14 30.40 -16.74 18.48
N ARG A 15 29.82 -15.79 17.73
CA ARG A 15 28.42 -15.86 17.28
C ARG A 15 28.21 -16.98 16.26
N ILE A 16 29.13 -17.12 15.30
CA ILE A 16 29.10 -18.19 14.29
C ILE A 16 29.20 -19.56 14.96
N ALA A 17 30.14 -19.76 15.88
CA ALA A 17 30.30 -21.03 16.60
C ALA A 17 29.05 -21.41 17.41
N SER A 18 28.35 -20.41 17.98
CA SER A 18 27.07 -20.63 18.68
C SER A 18 25.95 -21.06 17.73
N LEU A 19 25.85 -20.43 16.56
CA LEU A 19 24.85 -20.74 15.54
C LEU A 19 25.07 -22.13 14.95
N GLU A 20 26.31 -22.51 14.66
CA GLU A 20 26.67 -23.85 14.18
C GLU A 20 26.30 -24.93 15.19
N LYS A 21 26.50 -24.67 16.49
CA LYS A 21 26.11 -25.59 17.55
C LYS A 21 24.58 -25.74 17.66
N MET A 22 23.82 -24.65 17.47
CA MET A 22 22.36 -24.70 17.47
C MET A 22 21.81 -25.43 16.24
N LEU A 23 22.43 -25.24 15.07
CA LEU A 23 22.09 -25.97 13.85
C LEU A 23 22.32 -27.47 14.02
N ALA A 24 23.47 -27.87 14.57
CA ALA A 24 23.79 -29.27 14.83
C ALA A 24 22.77 -29.95 15.78
N LEU A 25 22.32 -29.23 16.81
CA LEU A 25 21.29 -29.72 17.74
C LEU A 25 19.93 -29.86 17.04
N ALA A 26 19.54 -28.91 16.20
CA ALA A 26 18.27 -28.95 15.48
C ALA A 26 18.23 -30.07 14.43
N THR A 27 19.34 -30.34 13.74
CA THR A 27 19.43 -31.45 12.78
C THR A 27 19.49 -32.83 13.43
N SER A 28 19.81 -32.92 14.73
CA SER A 28 19.84 -34.19 15.48
C SER A 28 18.50 -34.60 16.09
N GLY A 29 17.46 -33.74 16.01
CA GLY A 29 16.18 -33.92 16.68
C GLY A 29 15.03 -34.42 15.81
N SER A 30 15.23 -34.66 14.51
CA SER A 30 14.20 -35.22 13.63
C SER A 30 14.39 -36.74 13.48
N ASP A 31 14.05 -37.48 14.53
CA ASP A 31 13.64 -38.88 14.37
C ASP A 31 12.42 -39.17 15.25
N THR A 32 11.39 -39.69 14.60
CA THR A 32 10.04 -39.94 15.08
C THR A 32 9.98 -41.02 16.16
N SER A 33 9.24 -40.80 17.25
CA SER A 33 8.16 -41.67 17.78
C SER A 33 7.95 -41.61 19.31
N ALA A 34 6.67 -41.65 19.69
CA ALA A 34 6.12 -42.31 20.88
C ALA A 34 6.00 -41.58 22.25
N LEU A 35 4.71 -41.34 22.60
CA LEU A 35 4.02 -41.72 23.86
C LEU A 35 4.17 -40.85 25.12
N ASP A 36 3.13 -40.06 25.37
CA ASP A 36 2.11 -40.28 26.42
C ASP A 36 2.59 -40.89 27.76
N LYS A 37 2.52 -40.10 28.85
CA LYS A 37 1.91 -40.49 30.15
C LYS A 37 1.95 -39.39 31.22
N ARG A 38 0.77 -39.19 31.82
CA ARG A 38 0.44 -38.57 33.11
C ARG A 38 1.42 -38.90 34.25
N GLY A 39 1.52 -38.00 35.24
CA GLY A 39 1.96 -38.39 36.59
C GLY A 39 2.23 -37.26 37.57
N ASN A 40 1.23 -36.98 38.40
CA ASN A 40 1.21 -36.08 39.56
C ASN A 40 2.24 -36.46 40.65
N GLN A 41 2.97 -35.52 41.26
CA GLN A 41 3.36 -35.63 42.69
C GLN A 41 3.92 -34.33 43.31
N GLU A 42 3.22 -33.86 44.34
CA GLU A 42 3.63 -32.86 45.33
C GLU A 42 4.82 -33.34 46.17
N ARG A 43 5.67 -32.40 46.65
CA ARG A 43 6.49 -32.59 47.86
C ARG A 43 6.93 -31.26 48.49
N ASN A 44 6.26 -30.97 49.62
CA ASN A 44 6.73 -30.46 50.91
C ASN A 44 7.89 -29.44 50.99
N TRP A 45 7.61 -28.28 51.59
CA TRP A 45 8.59 -27.30 52.06
C TRP A 45 8.85 -27.51 53.56
N SER A 46 10.11 -27.62 53.96
CA SER A 46 10.53 -27.56 55.37
C SER A 46 11.27 -26.25 55.64
N VAL A 47 10.82 -25.54 56.68
CA VAL A 47 11.40 -24.32 57.23
C VAL A 47 12.71 -24.63 57.94
N VAL A 48 13.76 -23.84 57.67
CA VAL A 48 14.91 -23.66 58.57
C VAL A 48 15.18 -22.16 58.66
N ASP A 49 15.21 -21.66 59.89
CA ASP A 49 15.35 -20.24 60.25
C ASP A 49 16.77 -19.95 60.78
N PHE A 50 17.08 -18.65 60.79
CA PHE A 50 18.15 -17.89 61.43
C PHE A 50 19.44 -17.57 60.64
N THR A 51 19.44 -16.30 60.21
CA THR A 51 20.48 -15.25 60.39
C THR A 51 21.84 -15.48 59.75
N ASP A 52 22.07 -14.84 58.60
CA ASP A 52 22.94 -13.65 58.49
C ASP A 52 22.96 -13.10 57.04
N VAL A 53 22.71 -11.80 56.91
CA VAL A 53 22.52 -11.08 55.63
C VAL A 53 23.84 -10.41 55.19
N GLU A 54 24.42 -10.96 54.11
CA GLU A 54 24.98 -10.33 52.87
C GLU A 54 26.08 -9.23 52.90
N PRO A 55 26.91 -9.04 51.82
CA PRO A 55 26.48 -9.12 50.40
C PRO A 55 27.36 -9.77 49.29
N CYS A 56 26.61 -10.36 48.35
CA CYS A 56 26.68 -10.51 46.87
C CYS A 56 27.97 -10.75 46.04
N SER A 57 27.97 -11.87 45.29
CA SER A 57 28.26 -12.01 43.83
C SER A 57 28.22 -13.51 43.40
N PRO A 58 28.17 -13.91 42.10
CA PRO A 58 27.53 -13.36 40.90
C PRO A 58 26.42 -14.30 40.32
N LEU A 59 25.41 -13.74 39.66
CA LEU A 59 24.26 -14.47 39.11
C LEU A 59 24.60 -15.31 37.87
N LYS A 60 24.40 -16.63 37.97
CA LYS A 60 24.17 -17.55 36.84
C LYS A 60 22.67 -17.59 36.56
N GLU A 61 22.23 -17.14 35.39
CA GLU A 61 20.88 -17.46 34.88
C GLU A 61 20.99 -18.43 33.71
N THR A 62 20.70 -19.70 34.00
CA THR A 62 20.35 -20.72 33.01
C THR A 62 18.90 -20.47 32.60
N ARG A 63 18.65 -19.92 31.41
CA ARG A 63 17.28 -19.79 30.88
C ARG A 63 16.88 -21.05 30.13
N CYS A 64 15.86 -21.74 30.63
CA CYS A 64 15.09 -22.72 29.88
C CYS A 64 14.48 -22.05 28.64
N PHE A 65 14.62 -22.68 27.49
CA PHE A 65 13.97 -22.24 26.26
C PHE A 65 12.50 -22.66 26.30
N GLU A 66 11.61 -21.69 26.48
CA GLU A 66 10.19 -21.83 26.15
C GLU A 66 10.01 -21.72 24.63
N ALA A 67 8.99 -22.38 24.09
CA ALA A 67 8.62 -22.27 22.67
C ALA A 67 8.38 -20.79 22.29
N PRO A 68 8.65 -20.36 21.04
CA PRO A 68 8.53 -18.96 20.67
C PRO A 68 7.12 -18.47 20.95
N SER A 69 7.00 -17.48 21.83
CA SER A 69 5.74 -16.77 22.04
C SER A 69 5.34 -16.04 20.75
N GLU A 70 4.05 -15.79 20.51
CA GLU A 70 3.55 -14.97 19.39
C GLU A 70 4.32 -13.65 19.22
N LYS A 71 4.75 -13.05 20.35
CA LYS A 71 5.55 -11.82 20.37
C LYS A 71 6.89 -11.96 19.64
N THR A 72 7.53 -13.11 19.71
CA THR A 72 8.81 -13.40 19.05
C THR A 72 8.66 -13.49 17.53
N VAL A 73 7.50 -13.92 17.05
CA VAL A 73 7.19 -13.97 15.61
C VAL A 73 6.86 -12.57 15.11
N ASP A 74 6.05 -11.82 15.86
CA ASP A 74 5.81 -10.39 15.58
C ASP A 74 7.12 -9.59 15.49
N GLU A 75 8.05 -9.80 16.43
CA GLU A 75 9.38 -9.16 16.42
C GLU A 75 10.22 -9.52 15.17
N LEU A 76 10.05 -10.73 14.63
CA LEU A 76 10.72 -11.18 13.40
C LEU A 76 10.01 -10.68 12.13
N VAL A 77 8.68 -10.52 12.15
CA VAL A 77 7.92 -9.90 11.06
C VAL A 77 8.25 -8.40 10.98
N ASP A 78 8.36 -7.72 12.13
CA ASP A 78 8.84 -6.34 12.20
C ASP A 78 10.29 -6.21 11.68
N ALA A 79 11.08 -7.29 11.74
CA ALA A 79 12.41 -7.34 11.15
C ALA A 79 12.41 -7.33 9.60
N LEU A 80 11.28 -7.57 8.93
CA LEU A 80 11.11 -7.39 7.47
C LEU A 80 10.70 -5.95 7.09
N GLY A 81 10.34 -5.13 8.09
CA GLY A 81 9.89 -3.75 7.96
C GLY A 81 8.64 -3.52 8.80
N CYS A 82 8.43 -2.28 9.27
CA CYS A 82 7.29 -1.93 10.11
C CYS A 82 6.36 -0.93 9.40
N PHE A 83 5.08 -0.96 9.76
CA PHE A 83 4.16 0.12 9.43
C PHE A 83 3.93 1.04 10.62
N THR A 84 3.85 2.33 10.32
CA THR A 84 3.39 3.37 11.24
C THR A 84 2.02 3.87 10.80
N LEU A 85 1.18 4.26 11.76
CA LEU A 85 -0.16 4.77 11.49
C LEU A 85 -0.14 6.30 11.39
N GLY A 86 -0.70 6.82 10.31
CA GLY A 86 -0.98 8.24 10.13
C GLY A 86 -2.21 8.70 10.92
N ASP A 87 -2.45 10.01 10.92
CA ASP A 87 -3.55 10.67 11.62
C ASP A 87 -4.96 10.24 11.12
N THR A 88 -5.08 9.86 9.85
CA THR A 88 -6.32 9.35 9.26
C THR A 88 -6.38 7.83 9.15
N GLY A 89 -5.47 7.11 9.82
CA GLY A 89 -5.39 5.65 9.74
C GLY A 89 -4.68 5.10 8.51
N GLU A 90 -3.94 5.94 7.78
CA GLU A 90 -3.10 5.50 6.66
C GLU A 90 -1.83 4.80 7.16
N LEU A 91 -1.46 3.69 6.56
CA LEU A 91 -0.20 3.01 6.88
C LEU A 91 0.96 3.62 6.10
N ARG A 92 2.11 3.79 6.76
CA ARG A 92 3.40 4.17 6.15
C ARG A 92 4.45 3.13 6.47
N PHE A 93 5.26 2.77 5.49
CA PHE A 93 6.18 1.64 5.60
C PHE A 93 7.64 2.08 5.78
N PHE A 94 8.32 1.40 6.69
CA PHE A 94 9.76 1.49 6.87
C PHE A 94 10.37 0.09 6.74
N GLY A 95 11.18 -0.12 5.70
CA GLY A 95 11.80 -1.43 5.47
C GLY A 95 12.80 -1.84 6.56
N ALA A 96 13.13 -3.13 6.60
CA ALA A 96 14.05 -3.77 7.55
C ALA A 96 15.37 -3.01 7.81
N SER A 97 15.94 -2.42 6.76
CA SER A 97 17.22 -1.70 6.83
C SER A 97 17.13 -0.30 7.44
N SER A 98 15.92 0.17 7.78
CA SER A 98 15.68 1.49 8.36
C SER A 98 15.83 1.45 9.88
N ASN A 99 16.56 2.40 10.48
CA ASN A 99 16.53 2.54 11.95
C ASN A 99 15.12 2.85 12.49
N PHE A 100 14.21 3.31 11.64
CA PHE A 100 12.81 3.54 12.01
C PHE A 100 11.97 2.26 12.12
N SER A 101 12.45 1.10 11.61
CA SER A 101 11.77 -0.19 11.82
C SER A 101 11.91 -0.69 13.26
N ILE A 102 13.04 -0.38 13.90
CA ILE A 102 13.40 -0.86 15.24
C ILE A 102 12.76 0.01 16.34
N ILE A 103 12.63 1.31 16.09
CA ILE A 103 12.18 2.28 17.09
C ILE A 103 10.65 2.31 17.12
N HIS A 104 10.08 1.46 17.94
CA HIS A 104 8.66 1.48 18.29
C HIS A 104 8.35 2.78 19.06
N ASN A 105 7.28 3.49 18.66
CA ASN A 105 6.75 4.69 19.32
C ASN A 105 7.57 6.00 19.26
N HIS A 106 8.52 6.18 18.32
CA HIS A 106 9.05 7.53 18.11
C HIS A 106 8.01 8.40 17.39
N PRO A 107 7.64 9.59 17.90
CA PRO A 107 6.80 10.52 17.17
C PRO A 107 7.60 11.06 15.99
N LEU A 108 7.49 10.41 14.84
CA LEU A 108 7.84 11.05 13.58
C LEU A 108 6.89 12.23 13.41
N ARG A 109 7.43 13.42 13.13
CA ARG A 109 6.60 14.56 12.71
C ARG A 109 6.00 14.21 11.35
N VAL A 110 4.81 13.64 11.40
CA VAL A 110 4.04 13.25 10.24
C VAL A 110 3.13 14.41 9.86
N ALA A 111 3.26 14.91 8.63
CA ALA A 111 2.29 15.82 8.08
C ALA A 111 0.92 15.13 8.04
N SER A 112 -0.11 15.85 8.51
CA SER A 112 -1.51 15.39 8.50
C SER A 112 -2.02 15.28 7.07
N SER A 113 -2.52 14.10 6.70
CA SER A 113 -3.15 13.91 5.38
C SER A 113 -4.45 14.70 5.28
N GLY A 114 -5.20 14.80 6.38
CA GLY A 114 -6.43 15.58 6.48
C GLY A 114 -6.19 17.07 6.26
N ASP A 115 -5.16 17.65 6.89
CA ASP A 115 -4.83 19.06 6.71
C ASP A 115 -4.19 19.36 5.35
N ALA A 116 -3.39 18.43 4.81
CA ALA A 116 -2.89 18.51 3.44
C ALA A 116 -4.04 18.56 2.43
N ARG A 117 -5.03 17.68 2.58
CA ARG A 117 -6.26 17.66 1.76
C ARG A 117 -7.05 18.96 1.86
N LYS A 118 -7.28 19.48 3.07
CA LYS A 118 -7.98 20.77 3.28
C LYS A 118 -7.27 21.91 2.55
N ARG A 119 -5.94 21.99 2.66
CA ARG A 119 -5.12 22.99 1.94
C ARG A 119 -5.25 22.82 0.42
N GLY A 120 -5.18 21.59 -0.07
CA GLY A 120 -5.37 21.27 -1.49
C GLY A 120 -6.70 21.75 -2.04
N ILE A 121 -7.80 21.43 -1.35
CA ILE A 121 -9.16 21.83 -1.74
C ILE A 121 -9.29 23.36 -1.72
N ALA A 122 -8.79 24.02 -0.67
CA ALA A 122 -8.84 25.47 -0.56
C ALA A 122 -8.06 26.16 -1.69
N ALA A 123 -6.87 25.65 -2.03
CA ALA A 123 -6.07 26.15 -3.13
C ALA A 123 -6.76 25.96 -4.49
N ALA A 124 -7.34 24.77 -4.75
CA ALA A 124 -8.06 24.49 -5.99
C ALA A 124 -9.28 25.40 -6.18
N ARG A 125 -10.06 25.64 -5.12
CA ARG A 125 -11.22 26.55 -5.16
C ARG A 125 -10.87 28.01 -5.47
N GLN A 126 -9.63 28.41 -5.20
CA GLN A 126 -9.15 29.77 -5.48
C GLN A 126 -8.55 29.90 -6.88
N MET A 127 -8.45 28.81 -7.64
CA MET A 127 -7.89 28.85 -8.98
C MET A 127 -8.78 29.62 -9.96
N PRO A 128 -8.20 30.39 -10.89
CA PRO A 128 -8.95 30.89 -12.03
C PRO A 128 -9.44 29.71 -12.86
N GLY A 129 -10.72 29.70 -13.23
CA GLY A 129 -11.32 28.58 -13.96
C GLY A 129 -11.60 27.35 -13.10
N PHE A 130 -11.76 27.51 -11.77
CA PHE A 130 -12.35 26.47 -10.94
C PHE A 130 -13.71 26.07 -11.54
N PHE A 131 -13.85 24.77 -11.76
CA PHE A 131 -14.99 24.16 -12.43
C PHE A 131 -15.49 23.02 -11.55
N GLU A 132 -16.71 23.17 -11.07
CA GLU A 132 -17.43 22.16 -10.30
C GLU A 132 -18.50 21.55 -11.22
N PRO A 133 -18.36 20.27 -11.61
CA PRO A 133 -19.33 19.62 -12.48
C PRO A 133 -20.66 19.42 -11.77
N SER A 134 -21.77 19.49 -12.51
CA SER A 134 -23.09 19.09 -12.01
C SER A 134 -23.10 17.61 -11.65
N ASP A 135 -24.04 17.19 -10.80
CA ASP A 135 -24.21 15.76 -10.46
C ASP A 135 -24.42 14.90 -11.72
N GLU A 136 -25.22 15.39 -12.68
CA GLU A 136 -25.45 14.71 -13.97
C GLU A 136 -24.14 14.54 -14.77
N LEU A 137 -23.33 15.59 -14.88
CA LEU A 137 -22.06 15.53 -15.60
C LEU A 137 -21.06 14.63 -14.87
N ARG A 138 -20.98 14.71 -13.54
CA ARG A 138 -20.14 13.82 -12.73
C ARG A 138 -20.51 12.37 -13.01
N ASP A 139 -21.80 12.04 -12.96
CA ASP A 139 -22.28 10.67 -13.10
C ASP A 139 -22.07 10.14 -14.53
N HIS A 140 -22.29 10.97 -15.56
CA HIS A 140 -21.93 10.67 -16.97
C HIS A 140 -20.44 10.36 -17.13
N LEU A 141 -19.56 11.18 -16.54
CA LEU A 141 -18.12 10.96 -16.61
C LEU A 141 -17.69 9.72 -15.82
N LEU A 142 -18.30 9.45 -14.67
CA LEU A 142 -18.04 8.23 -13.92
C LEU A 142 -18.45 6.98 -14.69
N GLU A 143 -19.61 6.99 -15.36
CA GLU A 143 -20.03 5.90 -16.25
C GLU A 143 -18.96 5.60 -17.30
N LEU A 144 -18.47 6.64 -17.99
CA LEU A 144 -17.41 6.51 -18.98
C LEU A 144 -16.10 5.98 -18.37
N TYR A 145 -15.73 6.45 -17.18
CA TYR A 145 -14.54 5.96 -16.48
C TYR A 145 -14.63 4.46 -16.19
N TRP A 146 -15.75 4.00 -15.61
CA TRP A 146 -15.95 2.59 -15.28
C TRP A 146 -16.03 1.72 -16.52
N GLN A 147 -16.60 2.23 -17.61
CA GLN A 147 -16.75 1.50 -18.86
C GLN A 147 -15.43 1.34 -19.60
N TRP A 148 -14.66 2.42 -19.74
CA TRP A 148 -13.51 2.50 -20.64
C TRP A 148 -12.15 2.52 -19.96
N GLN A 149 -12.00 3.21 -18.83
CA GLN A 149 -10.68 3.38 -18.20
C GLN A 149 -10.37 2.29 -17.19
N ASN A 150 -11.30 2.01 -16.28
CA ASN A 150 -11.08 1.07 -15.18
C ASN A 150 -11.01 -0.41 -15.66
N SER A 151 -11.55 -0.70 -16.84
CA SER A 151 -11.65 -2.05 -17.39
C SER A 151 -10.30 -2.64 -17.83
N TRP A 152 -9.38 -1.80 -18.32
CA TRP A 152 -8.02 -2.23 -18.70
C TRP A 152 -6.97 -1.80 -17.68
N GLN A 153 -7.21 -0.70 -16.96
CA GLN A 153 -6.28 -0.18 -15.96
C GLN A 153 -6.93 -0.09 -14.58
N TYR A 154 -6.85 -1.20 -13.86
CA TYR A 154 -7.52 -1.37 -12.59
C TYR A 154 -6.72 -0.79 -11.42
N ILE A 155 -6.93 0.50 -11.15
CA ILE A 155 -6.26 1.25 -10.06
C ILE A 155 -7.22 1.58 -8.91
N VAL A 156 -8.53 1.69 -9.19
CA VAL A 156 -9.53 2.14 -8.22
C VAL A 156 -10.48 0.99 -7.86
N ALA A 157 -10.58 0.69 -6.57
CA ALA A 157 -11.55 -0.25 -6.02
C ALA A 157 -12.96 0.33 -6.18
N ARG A 158 -13.63 -0.06 -7.26
CA ARG A 158 -14.90 0.51 -7.70
C ARG A 158 -15.98 0.45 -6.64
N GLU A 159 -16.18 -0.70 -6.01
CA GLU A 159 -17.23 -0.91 -5.02
C GLU A 159 -17.04 0.00 -3.81
N SER A 160 -15.82 0.05 -3.26
CA SER A 160 -15.47 0.92 -2.14
C SER A 160 -15.61 2.39 -2.50
N PHE A 161 -15.18 2.78 -3.70
CA PHE A 161 -15.32 4.15 -4.19
C PHE A 161 -16.79 4.56 -4.32
N VAL A 162 -17.62 3.73 -4.94
CA VAL A 162 -19.04 4.03 -5.23
C VAL A 162 -19.86 4.07 -3.95
N LEU A 163 -19.63 3.14 -3.02
CA LEU A 163 -20.27 3.18 -1.70
C LEU A 163 -19.84 4.43 -0.92
N ASP A 164 -18.57 4.81 -0.98
CA ASP A 164 -18.12 6.02 -0.30
C ASP A 164 -18.68 7.30 -0.95
N LEU A 165 -18.87 7.31 -2.28
CA LEU A 165 -19.46 8.45 -2.99
C LEU A 165 -20.94 8.67 -2.64
N TYR A 166 -21.76 7.61 -2.71
CA TYR A 166 -23.22 7.76 -2.63
C TYR A 166 -23.79 7.43 -1.25
N VAL A 167 -23.20 6.48 -0.51
CA VAL A 167 -23.79 5.93 0.72
C VAL A 167 -23.06 6.45 1.96
N HIS A 168 -21.78 6.12 2.11
CA HIS A 168 -21.05 6.33 3.36
C HIS A 168 -20.53 7.76 3.52
N LYS A 169 -20.09 8.40 2.42
CA LYS A 169 -19.59 9.78 2.38
C LYS A 169 -18.51 10.06 3.44
N THR A 170 -17.65 9.08 3.69
CA THR A 170 -16.55 9.16 4.66
C THR A 170 -15.35 9.91 4.11
N GLY A 171 -15.19 9.93 2.78
CA GLY A 171 -14.02 10.51 2.12
C GLY A 171 -12.75 9.67 2.33
N ARG A 172 -12.92 8.37 2.58
CA ARG A 172 -11.84 7.40 2.76
C ARG A 172 -11.37 6.83 1.42
N PHE A 173 -12.31 6.47 0.55
CA PHE A 173 -12.05 5.88 -0.77
C PHE A 173 -12.37 6.85 -1.91
N CYS A 174 -13.36 7.73 -1.72
CA CYS A 174 -13.73 8.78 -2.66
C CYS A 174 -13.27 10.14 -2.12
N THR A 175 -12.03 10.51 -2.44
CA THR A 175 -11.48 11.82 -2.05
C THR A 175 -11.69 12.85 -3.16
N PRO A 176 -11.76 14.16 -2.85
CA PRO A 176 -11.91 15.20 -3.87
C PRO A 176 -10.82 15.15 -4.94
N LEU A 177 -9.56 14.95 -4.54
CA LEU A 177 -8.46 14.78 -5.48
C LEU A 177 -8.68 13.59 -6.43
N LEU A 178 -9.01 12.42 -5.89
CA LEU A 178 -9.23 11.23 -6.71
C LEU A 178 -10.42 11.38 -7.65
N LEU A 179 -11.56 11.87 -7.13
CA LEU A 179 -12.75 12.12 -7.94
C LEU A 179 -12.42 13.09 -9.08
N THR A 180 -11.79 14.23 -8.80
CA THR A 180 -11.41 15.20 -9.84
C THR A 180 -10.45 14.60 -10.87
N ALA A 181 -9.47 13.79 -10.45
CA ALA A 181 -8.55 13.11 -11.37
C ALA A 181 -9.28 12.09 -12.27
N MET A 182 -10.23 11.32 -11.71
CA MET A 182 -11.07 10.40 -12.48
C MET A 182 -11.92 11.14 -13.51
N LEU A 183 -12.60 12.21 -13.10
CA LEU A 183 -13.42 13.02 -14.00
C LEU A 183 -12.59 13.70 -15.10
N ALA A 184 -11.38 14.17 -14.78
CA ALA A 184 -10.47 14.78 -15.74
C ALA A 184 -10.06 13.79 -16.84
N LEU A 185 -9.67 12.57 -16.46
CA LEU A 185 -9.34 11.52 -17.41
C LEU A 185 -10.57 11.07 -18.21
N ALA A 186 -11.70 10.90 -17.52
CA ALA A 186 -12.96 10.51 -18.14
C ALA A 186 -13.47 11.50 -19.19
N SER A 187 -13.17 12.79 -18.99
CA SER A 187 -13.56 13.86 -19.92
C SER A 187 -13.05 13.60 -21.34
N ARG A 188 -11.93 12.90 -21.49
CA ARG A 188 -11.37 12.54 -22.81
C ARG A 188 -12.20 11.49 -23.56
N TYR A 189 -13.04 10.73 -22.87
CA TYR A 189 -14.01 9.82 -23.49
C TYR A 189 -15.35 10.50 -23.80
N SER A 190 -15.55 11.74 -23.35
CA SER A 190 -16.81 12.46 -23.50
C SER A 190 -16.82 13.32 -24.77
N SER A 191 -17.96 13.32 -25.46
CA SER A 191 -18.23 14.24 -26.58
C SER A 191 -18.81 15.57 -26.14
N ARG A 192 -19.15 15.75 -24.85
CA ARG A 192 -19.81 16.96 -24.34
C ARG A 192 -18.85 18.17 -24.40
N PRO A 193 -19.24 19.31 -24.99
CA PRO A 193 -18.37 20.49 -25.05
C PRO A 193 -18.05 21.11 -23.69
N GLU A 194 -18.91 20.91 -22.69
CA GLU A 194 -18.77 21.49 -21.33
C GLU A 194 -17.52 21.04 -20.58
N VAL A 195 -16.91 19.91 -20.96
CA VAL A 195 -15.66 19.44 -20.35
C VAL A 195 -14.41 19.97 -21.05
N ARG A 196 -14.58 20.76 -22.12
CA ARG A 196 -13.48 21.28 -22.95
C ARG A 196 -13.27 22.76 -22.69
N THR A 197 -12.03 23.18 -22.50
CA THR A 197 -11.68 24.61 -22.43
C THR A 197 -11.84 25.30 -23.78
N SER A 198 -11.59 24.56 -24.87
CA SER A 198 -11.93 24.97 -26.24
C SER A 198 -12.95 24.00 -26.82
N PRO A 199 -14.21 24.41 -27.07
CA PRO A 199 -15.27 23.50 -27.53
C PRO A 199 -14.92 22.65 -28.76
N GLU A 200 -14.15 23.24 -29.68
CA GLU A 200 -13.75 22.64 -30.96
C GLU A 200 -12.50 21.76 -30.85
N ASP A 201 -11.74 21.83 -29.75
CA ASP A 201 -10.53 21.03 -29.56
C ASP A 201 -10.74 19.94 -28.50
N ALA A 202 -10.89 18.70 -28.97
CA ALA A 202 -11.05 17.53 -28.10
C ALA A 202 -9.86 17.29 -27.15
N ASN A 203 -8.66 17.78 -27.48
CA ASN A 203 -7.49 17.64 -26.60
C ASN A 203 -7.57 18.52 -25.35
N THR A 204 -8.45 19.53 -25.34
CA THR A 204 -8.70 20.36 -24.15
C THR A 204 -9.70 19.74 -23.16
N ALA A 205 -10.22 18.55 -23.46
CA ALA A 205 -11.13 17.85 -22.58
C ALA A 205 -10.45 17.54 -21.23
N GLY A 206 -11.10 17.95 -20.15
CA GLY A 206 -10.64 17.74 -18.78
C GLY A 206 -9.52 18.67 -18.32
N GLU A 207 -9.07 19.65 -19.12
CA GLU A 207 -7.92 20.51 -18.79
C GLU A 207 -8.13 21.28 -17.46
N MET A 208 -9.32 21.84 -17.25
CA MET A 208 -9.69 22.54 -16.00
C MET A 208 -9.65 21.60 -14.79
N LEU A 209 -10.18 20.38 -14.93
CA LEU A 209 -10.20 19.39 -13.85
C LEU A 209 -8.80 18.87 -13.56
N THR A 210 -7.98 18.63 -14.58
CA THR A 210 -6.56 18.28 -14.43
C THR A 210 -5.79 19.38 -13.71
N ALA A 211 -6.03 20.65 -14.04
CA ALA A 211 -5.39 21.77 -13.37
C ALA A 211 -5.75 21.81 -11.87
N GLN A 212 -7.02 21.63 -11.53
CA GLN A 212 -7.48 21.54 -10.13
C GLN A 212 -6.89 20.33 -9.40
N ALA A 213 -6.90 19.15 -10.02
CA ALA A 213 -6.34 17.92 -9.44
C ALA A 213 -4.83 18.06 -9.20
N ARG A 214 -4.08 18.68 -10.10
CA ARG A 214 -2.65 18.96 -9.90
C ARG A 214 -2.42 19.87 -8.70
N THR A 215 -3.21 20.93 -8.55
CA THR A 215 -3.13 21.82 -7.39
C THR A 215 -3.44 21.11 -6.08
N MET A 216 -4.45 20.24 -6.05
CA MET A 216 -4.73 19.41 -4.87
C MET A 216 -3.58 18.44 -4.56
N LEU A 217 -3.07 17.75 -5.58
CA LEU A 217 -1.94 16.81 -5.44
C LEU A 217 -0.67 17.50 -4.92
N HIS A 218 -0.42 18.76 -5.32
CA HIS A 218 0.71 19.55 -4.82
C HIS A 218 0.71 19.74 -3.29
N HIS A 219 -0.44 19.67 -2.65
CA HIS A 219 -0.53 19.70 -1.19
C HIS A 219 -0.55 18.30 -0.59
N GLU A 220 -1.27 17.36 -1.22
CA GLU A 220 -1.43 16.00 -0.69
C GLU A 220 -0.17 15.13 -0.77
N TYR A 221 0.80 15.41 -1.66
CA TYR A 221 2.03 14.60 -1.72
C TYR A 221 2.90 14.70 -0.46
N GLU A 222 2.71 15.73 0.38
CA GLU A 222 3.40 15.86 1.69
C GLU A 222 2.94 14.79 2.68
N ALA A 223 1.72 14.29 2.52
CA ALA A 223 1.08 13.30 3.38
C ALA A 223 0.12 12.43 2.54
N PRO A 224 0.67 11.59 1.63
CA PRO A 224 -0.14 10.89 0.65
C PRO A 224 -1.02 9.83 1.30
N THR A 225 -2.16 9.54 0.67
CA THR A 225 -3.02 8.41 0.99
C THR A 225 -3.07 7.44 -0.20
N THR A 226 -3.73 6.29 -0.02
CA THR A 226 -4.00 5.37 -1.14
C THR A 226 -4.70 6.09 -2.30
N SER A 227 -5.67 6.98 -2.02
CA SER A 227 -6.33 7.79 -3.05
C SER A 227 -5.40 8.80 -3.72
N THR A 228 -4.42 9.36 -3.01
CA THR A 228 -3.41 10.26 -3.60
C THR A 228 -2.53 9.49 -4.61
N VAL A 229 -2.17 8.24 -4.31
CA VAL A 229 -1.46 7.34 -5.23
C VAL A 229 -2.27 7.09 -6.50
N GLN A 230 -3.53 6.71 -6.33
CA GLN A 230 -4.46 6.45 -7.43
C GLN A 230 -4.60 7.70 -8.32
N ALA A 231 -4.83 8.87 -7.72
CA ALA A 231 -4.98 10.13 -8.44
C ALA A 231 -3.72 10.50 -9.24
N ALA A 232 -2.52 10.33 -8.67
CA ALA A 232 -1.27 10.60 -9.38
C ALA A 232 -1.09 9.66 -10.59
N GLY A 233 -1.44 8.38 -10.46
CA GLY A 233 -1.42 7.43 -11.58
C GLY A 233 -2.38 7.83 -12.71
N LEU A 234 -3.61 8.23 -12.36
CA LEU A 234 -4.61 8.72 -13.32
C LEU A 234 -4.19 10.02 -14.01
N LEU A 235 -3.56 10.95 -13.28
CA LEU A 235 -2.96 12.15 -13.89
C LEU A 235 -1.82 11.80 -14.85
N GLY A 236 -1.02 10.78 -14.52
CA GLY A 236 0.00 10.25 -15.42
C GLY A 236 -0.60 9.79 -16.75
N LEU A 237 -1.68 9.00 -16.69
CA LEU A 237 -2.42 8.55 -17.87
C LEU A 237 -3.06 9.70 -18.65
N TYR A 238 -3.57 10.72 -17.97
CA TYR A 238 -4.09 11.92 -18.64
C TYR A 238 -3.01 12.59 -19.49
N TRP A 239 -1.82 12.80 -18.94
CA TRP A 239 -0.71 13.42 -19.67
C TRP A 239 -0.14 12.54 -20.77
N ALA A 240 -0.04 11.23 -20.54
CA ALA A 240 0.33 10.25 -21.54
C ALA A 240 -0.53 10.39 -22.79
N ALA A 241 -1.84 10.46 -22.57
CA ALA A 241 -2.79 10.45 -23.66
C ALA A 241 -2.94 11.81 -24.37
N LEU A 242 -2.21 12.84 -23.93
CA LEU A 242 -1.98 14.09 -24.65
C LEU A 242 -0.60 14.14 -25.31
N ASP A 243 0.02 12.99 -25.52
CA ASP A 243 1.38 12.81 -26.06
C ASP A 243 2.46 13.54 -25.23
N ARG A 244 2.18 13.84 -23.96
CA ARG A 244 3.13 14.45 -23.02
C ARG A 244 3.82 13.38 -22.20
N GLU A 245 4.45 12.44 -22.90
CA GLU A 245 5.02 11.20 -22.34
C GLU A 245 6.02 11.44 -21.20
N GLY A 246 6.86 12.47 -21.33
CA GLY A 246 7.80 12.85 -20.26
C GLY A 246 7.09 13.23 -18.97
N LEU A 247 5.97 13.94 -19.07
CA LEU A 247 5.19 14.36 -17.91
C LEU A 247 4.35 13.21 -17.35
N GLY A 248 3.75 12.40 -18.23
CA GLY A 248 3.05 11.17 -17.84
C GLY A 248 3.95 10.26 -16.99
N PHE A 249 5.17 10.00 -17.46
CA PHE A 249 6.16 9.21 -16.74
C PHE A 249 6.52 9.79 -15.36
N MET A 250 6.59 11.12 -15.21
CA MET A 250 6.87 11.73 -13.90
C MET A 250 5.73 11.54 -12.90
N TYR A 251 4.48 11.65 -13.33
CA TYR A 251 3.32 11.40 -12.47
C TYR A 251 3.19 9.92 -12.12
N ILE A 252 3.46 9.01 -13.06
CA ILE A 252 3.50 7.57 -12.79
C ILE A 252 4.61 7.25 -11.78
N GLY A 253 5.82 7.76 -11.99
CA GLY A 253 6.92 7.60 -11.03
C GLY A 253 6.60 8.18 -9.65
N MET A 254 5.90 9.31 -9.58
CA MET A 254 5.40 9.88 -8.32
C MET A 254 4.42 8.93 -7.63
N ALA A 255 3.46 8.36 -8.38
CA ALA A 255 2.53 7.36 -7.85
C ALA A 255 3.26 6.13 -7.33
N SER A 256 4.22 5.57 -8.09
CA SER A 256 5.05 4.44 -7.67
C SER A 256 5.81 4.73 -6.38
N ARG A 257 6.44 5.91 -6.25
CA ARG A 257 7.16 6.30 -5.02
C ARG A 257 6.24 6.48 -3.82
N MET A 258 5.06 7.09 -4.01
CA MET A 258 4.06 7.20 -2.94
C MET A 258 3.53 5.82 -2.53
N ALA A 259 3.29 4.91 -3.47
CA ALA A 259 2.88 3.54 -3.19
C ALA A 259 3.90 2.77 -2.34
N MET A 260 5.20 2.93 -2.65
CA MET A 260 6.28 2.35 -1.84
C MET A 260 6.35 2.98 -0.45
N ASN A 261 6.22 4.30 -0.34
CA ASN A 261 6.22 5.04 0.93
C ASN A 261 5.06 4.61 1.86
N LEU A 262 3.89 4.32 1.30
CA LEU A 262 2.73 3.81 2.04
C LEU A 262 2.79 2.29 2.30
N GLY A 263 3.79 1.60 1.75
CA GLY A 263 3.89 0.15 1.85
C GLY A 263 2.76 -0.60 1.17
N LEU A 264 2.23 -0.06 0.07
CA LEU A 264 1.17 -0.77 -0.67
C LEU A 264 1.68 -2.08 -1.29
N HIS A 265 3.01 -2.17 -1.51
CA HIS A 265 3.73 -3.34 -1.99
C HIS A 265 3.88 -4.45 -0.95
N SER A 266 3.64 -4.15 0.33
CA SER A 266 3.90 -5.07 1.44
C SER A 266 2.61 -5.65 2.00
N ASP A 267 2.64 -6.93 2.37
CA ASP A 267 1.52 -7.56 3.07
C ASP A 267 1.24 -6.84 4.40
N CYS A 268 -0.02 -6.43 4.58
CA CYS A 268 -0.51 -5.76 5.78
C CYS A 268 -1.64 -6.54 6.47
N SER A 269 -1.81 -7.83 6.15
CA SER A 269 -2.87 -8.69 6.73
C SER A 269 -2.81 -8.75 8.26
N ALA A 270 -1.62 -8.70 8.87
CA ALA A 270 -1.44 -8.65 10.32
C ALA A 270 -2.04 -7.38 10.97
N TYR A 271 -2.26 -6.31 10.21
CA TYR A 271 -2.88 -5.07 10.72
C TYR A 271 -4.40 -5.14 10.73
N ILE A 272 -5.01 -6.12 10.04
CA ILE A 272 -6.44 -6.43 10.14
C ILE A 272 -6.73 -7.03 11.52
N SER A 273 -5.98 -8.05 11.94
CA SER A 273 -6.19 -8.72 13.24
C SER A 273 -5.95 -7.79 14.43
N ARG A 274 -5.07 -6.79 14.27
CA ARG A 274 -4.81 -5.73 15.25
C ARG A 274 -5.85 -4.60 15.24
N GLY A 275 -6.80 -4.61 14.30
CA GLY A 275 -7.89 -3.64 14.21
C GLY A 275 -7.49 -2.25 13.70
N PHE A 276 -6.32 -2.11 13.07
CA PHE A 276 -5.84 -0.82 12.54
C PHE A 276 -6.41 -0.49 11.17
N ILE A 277 -6.66 -1.52 10.36
CA ILE A 277 -7.22 -1.41 9.01
C ILE A 277 -8.30 -2.48 8.81
N THR A 278 -9.19 -2.24 7.85
CA THR A 278 -10.25 -3.19 7.47
C THR A 278 -9.81 -4.07 6.29
N GLU A 279 -10.53 -5.16 6.04
CA GLU A 279 -10.31 -5.97 4.82
C GLU A 279 -10.53 -5.15 3.54
N GLU A 280 -11.46 -4.21 3.58
CA GLU A 280 -11.73 -3.30 2.47
C GLU A 280 -10.56 -2.35 2.20
N ASP A 281 -9.89 -1.89 3.26
CA ASP A 281 -8.66 -1.10 3.12
C ASP A 281 -7.55 -1.90 2.45
N VAL A 282 -7.37 -3.16 2.88
CA VAL A 282 -6.35 -4.04 2.28
C VAL A 282 -6.64 -4.28 0.81
N GLU A 283 -7.89 -4.55 0.45
CA GLU A 283 -8.26 -4.76 -0.95
C GLU A 283 -8.03 -3.49 -1.78
N ALA A 284 -8.43 -2.32 -1.30
CA ALA A 284 -8.18 -1.05 -1.99
C ALA A 284 -6.68 -0.76 -2.16
N ARG A 285 -5.86 -1.07 -1.15
CA ARG A 285 -4.39 -0.95 -1.20
C ARG A 285 -3.79 -1.90 -2.23
N ASN A 286 -4.24 -3.15 -2.28
CA ASN A 286 -3.78 -4.15 -3.25
C ASN A 286 -4.12 -3.73 -4.67
N ILE A 287 -5.37 -3.29 -4.92
CA ILE A 287 -5.82 -2.82 -6.23
C ILE A 287 -4.99 -1.61 -6.66
N ALA A 288 -4.80 -0.63 -5.78
CA ALA A 288 -3.97 0.53 -6.08
C ALA A 288 -2.52 0.13 -6.41
N PHE A 289 -1.91 -0.74 -5.60
CA PHE A 289 -0.53 -1.18 -5.83
C PHE A 289 -0.37 -1.90 -7.18
N TRP A 290 -1.15 -2.94 -7.42
CA TRP A 290 -1.03 -3.75 -8.63
C TRP A 290 -1.41 -2.95 -9.89
N GLY A 291 -2.37 -2.03 -9.78
CA GLY A 291 -2.67 -1.09 -10.86
C GLY A 291 -1.49 -0.16 -11.19
N ILE A 292 -0.79 0.36 -10.18
CA ILE A 292 0.42 1.17 -10.38
C ILE A 292 1.60 0.32 -10.88
N TYR A 293 1.75 -0.93 -10.42
CA TYR A 293 2.76 -1.87 -10.95
C TYR A 293 2.60 -2.09 -12.46
N VAL A 294 1.38 -2.40 -12.89
CA VAL A 294 1.03 -2.54 -14.32
C VAL A 294 1.32 -1.24 -15.06
N LEU A 295 0.97 -0.08 -14.47
CA LEU A 295 1.22 1.22 -15.10
C LEU A 295 2.71 1.47 -15.32
N ASP A 296 3.52 1.25 -14.28
CA ASP A 296 4.97 1.44 -14.30
C ASP A 296 5.61 0.56 -15.38
N LYS A 297 5.28 -0.74 -15.40
CA LYS A 297 5.83 -1.71 -16.36
C LYS A 297 5.39 -1.40 -17.79
N LEU A 298 4.10 -1.15 -18.02
CA LEU A 298 3.56 -0.84 -19.36
C LEU A 298 4.25 0.39 -19.97
N TYR A 299 4.39 1.45 -19.18
CA TYR A 299 5.00 2.70 -19.64
C TYR A 299 6.50 2.53 -19.91
N CYS A 300 7.19 1.79 -19.04
CA CYS A 300 8.61 1.51 -19.16
C CYS A 300 8.92 0.68 -20.41
N VAL A 301 8.14 -0.36 -20.67
CA VAL A 301 8.22 -1.17 -21.89
C VAL A 301 7.96 -0.31 -23.13
N GLY A 302 6.89 0.48 -23.13
CA GLY A 302 6.53 1.31 -24.29
C GLY A 302 7.56 2.40 -24.62
N MET A 303 8.26 2.91 -23.60
CA MET A 303 9.20 4.03 -23.73
C MET A 303 10.69 3.61 -23.74
N GLY A 304 10.99 2.32 -23.55
CA GLY A 304 12.35 1.82 -23.38
C GLY A 304 13.05 2.41 -22.14
N ARG A 305 12.32 2.52 -21.02
CA ARG A 305 12.84 3.04 -19.74
C ARG A 305 12.87 1.93 -18.69
N PRO A 306 13.80 1.97 -17.72
CA PRO A 306 13.82 0.98 -16.65
C PRO A 306 12.63 1.18 -15.70
N ALA A 307 12.00 0.07 -15.31
CA ALA A 307 10.91 0.05 -14.35
C ALA A 307 11.40 0.45 -12.95
N GLY A 308 10.57 1.21 -12.22
CA GLY A 308 10.88 1.67 -10.87
C GLY A 308 10.55 0.64 -9.79
N ILE A 309 9.58 -0.25 -10.05
CA ILE A 309 9.14 -1.28 -9.11
C ILE A 309 9.84 -2.61 -9.43
N GLN A 310 10.51 -3.14 -8.40
CA GLN A 310 11.25 -4.40 -8.46
C GLN A 310 10.45 -5.50 -7.77
N GLU A 311 10.26 -6.62 -8.45
CA GLU A 311 9.37 -7.72 -8.05
C GLU A 311 9.75 -8.34 -6.71
N PHE A 312 11.06 -8.44 -6.41
CA PHE A 312 11.55 -9.03 -5.16
C PHE A 312 11.13 -8.26 -3.90
N ASN A 313 10.69 -7.00 -4.03
CA ASN A 313 10.17 -6.22 -2.91
C ASN A 313 8.68 -6.45 -2.65
N ILE A 314 7.97 -7.13 -3.56
CA ILE A 314 6.51 -7.28 -3.50
C ILE A 314 6.18 -8.47 -2.61
N THR A 315 5.49 -8.21 -1.51
CA THR A 315 4.95 -9.26 -0.62
C THR A 315 3.44 -9.21 -0.51
N THR A 316 2.80 -8.14 -0.99
CA THR A 316 1.34 -8.02 -0.94
C THR A 316 0.63 -9.01 -1.86
N ALA A 317 -0.55 -9.44 -1.45
CA ALA A 317 -1.40 -10.32 -2.23
C ALA A 317 -1.98 -9.61 -3.47
N LYS A 318 -2.31 -10.41 -4.47
CA LYS A 318 -3.08 -9.98 -5.64
C LYS A 318 -4.54 -9.68 -5.25
N PRO A 319 -5.18 -8.67 -5.87
CA PRO A 319 -6.61 -8.38 -5.69
C PRO A 319 -7.52 -9.59 -5.86
N LYS A 320 -8.59 -9.63 -5.08
CA LYS A 320 -9.58 -10.71 -5.10
C LYS A 320 -10.56 -10.48 -6.25
N ALA A 321 -10.71 -11.48 -7.11
CA ALA A 321 -11.69 -11.45 -8.20
C ALA A 321 -13.11 -11.77 -7.68
N GLN A 322 -13.66 -10.87 -6.84
CA GLN A 322 -14.97 -11.06 -6.22
C GLN A 322 -15.86 -9.85 -6.41
N ASP A 323 -17.08 -10.09 -6.89
CA ASP A 323 -18.11 -9.07 -6.99
C ASP A 323 -18.77 -8.85 -5.63
N ARG A 324 -18.89 -7.59 -5.18
CA ARG A 324 -19.62 -7.23 -3.96
C ARG A 324 -20.99 -6.66 -4.33
N VAL A 325 -22.00 -7.04 -3.54
CA VAL A 325 -23.35 -6.46 -3.64
C VAL A 325 -23.32 -5.04 -3.07
N LEU A 326 -23.69 -4.07 -3.89
CA LEU A 326 -23.70 -2.65 -3.49
C LEU A 326 -25.03 -2.27 -2.85
N ILE A 327 -25.14 -2.51 -1.54
CA ILE A 327 -26.34 -2.19 -0.77
C ILE A 327 -26.44 -0.67 -0.55
N GLY A 328 -27.63 -0.11 -0.78
CA GLY A 328 -27.93 1.31 -0.54
C GLY A 328 -27.84 2.21 -1.78
N LEU A 329 -27.47 1.65 -2.94
CA LEU A 329 -27.55 2.37 -4.21
C LEU A 329 -28.94 2.28 -4.84
N THR A 330 -29.32 3.34 -5.56
CA THR A 330 -30.46 3.33 -6.48
C THR A 330 -30.14 2.50 -7.73
N GLU A 331 -31.18 2.08 -8.47
CA GLU A 331 -30.99 1.35 -9.73
C GLU A 331 -30.18 2.16 -10.77
N GLU A 332 -30.35 3.47 -10.79
CA GLU A 332 -29.63 4.37 -11.69
C GLU A 332 -28.13 4.42 -11.33
N GLN A 333 -27.81 4.64 -10.06
CA GLN A 333 -26.43 4.63 -9.58
C GLN A 333 -25.73 3.28 -9.82
N LEU A 334 -26.46 2.17 -9.70
CA LEU A 334 -25.92 0.85 -9.97
C LEU A 334 -25.57 0.68 -11.46
N LYS A 335 -26.45 1.14 -12.36
CA LYS A 335 -26.20 1.11 -13.82
C LYS A 335 -24.97 1.92 -14.21
N ILE A 336 -24.86 3.16 -13.70
CA ILE A 336 -23.70 4.04 -13.93
C ILE A 336 -22.41 3.39 -13.42
N SER A 337 -22.48 2.73 -12.27
CA SER A 337 -21.30 2.26 -11.55
C SER A 337 -20.82 0.87 -11.94
N GLN A 338 -21.62 0.06 -12.64
CA GLN A 338 -21.28 -1.34 -12.93
C GLN A 338 -21.51 -1.73 -14.39
N PRO A 339 -20.76 -1.17 -15.34
CA PRO A 339 -20.85 -1.60 -16.75
C PRO A 339 -20.32 -3.03 -16.96
N TRP A 340 -19.40 -3.50 -16.10
CA TRP A 340 -18.78 -4.82 -16.17
C TRP A 340 -18.71 -5.48 -14.78
N ALA A 341 -18.60 -6.80 -14.71
CA ALA A 341 -18.30 -7.48 -13.43
C ALA A 341 -16.88 -7.13 -12.96
N THR A 342 -16.71 -6.83 -11.67
CA THR A 342 -15.39 -6.55 -11.08
C THR A 342 -14.52 -7.79 -11.12
N SER A 343 -15.08 -8.97 -10.88
CA SER A 343 -14.37 -10.24 -11.01
C SER A 343 -13.66 -10.36 -12.36
N HIS A 344 -14.30 -9.98 -13.47
CA HIS A 344 -13.71 -10.02 -14.81
C HIS A 344 -12.57 -8.98 -14.98
N ILE A 345 -12.78 -7.74 -14.53
CA ILE A 345 -11.75 -6.70 -14.56
C ILE A 345 -10.52 -7.14 -13.76
N THR A 346 -10.75 -7.66 -12.56
CA THR A 346 -9.68 -8.15 -11.68
C THR A 346 -8.91 -9.29 -12.33
N ILE A 347 -9.58 -10.28 -12.91
CA ILE A 347 -8.91 -11.41 -13.59
C ILE A 347 -8.02 -10.89 -14.73
N ASN A 348 -8.52 -9.97 -15.56
CA ASN A 348 -7.74 -9.41 -16.67
C ASN A 348 -6.52 -8.65 -16.17
N ALA A 349 -6.68 -7.82 -15.13
CA ALA A 349 -5.57 -7.11 -14.50
C ALA A 349 -4.53 -8.08 -13.94
N MET A 350 -4.97 -9.18 -13.32
CA MET A 350 -4.06 -10.19 -12.75
C MET A 350 -3.30 -10.95 -13.82
N GLN A 351 -3.94 -11.31 -14.93
CA GLN A 351 -3.25 -11.90 -16.08
C GLN A 351 -2.21 -10.96 -16.67
N MET A 352 -2.51 -9.66 -16.77
CA MET A 352 -1.54 -8.66 -17.20
C MET A 352 -0.34 -8.57 -16.24
N CYS A 353 -0.58 -8.63 -14.93
CA CYS A 353 0.50 -8.70 -13.95
C CYS A 353 1.38 -9.94 -14.14
N GLU A 354 0.79 -11.13 -14.37
CA GLU A 354 1.56 -12.36 -14.63
C GLU A 354 2.44 -12.23 -15.88
N ILE A 355 1.90 -11.65 -16.96
CA ILE A 355 2.68 -11.41 -18.19
C ILE A 355 3.88 -10.51 -17.89
N PHE A 356 3.70 -9.42 -17.14
CA PHE A 356 4.81 -8.53 -16.79
C PHE A 356 5.83 -9.17 -15.85
N ILE A 357 5.40 -9.99 -14.90
CA ILE A 357 6.31 -10.73 -14.02
C ILE A 357 7.13 -11.75 -14.81
N ILE A 358 6.52 -12.49 -15.73
CA ILE A 358 7.23 -13.47 -16.56
C ILE A 358 8.20 -12.79 -17.53
N THR A 359 7.83 -11.62 -18.04
CA THR A 359 8.66 -10.87 -18.99
C THR A 359 9.65 -9.91 -18.33
N SER A 360 9.59 -9.71 -17.01
CA SER A 360 10.37 -8.68 -16.32
C SER A 360 11.87 -8.87 -16.51
N GLU A 361 12.39 -10.11 -16.41
CA GLU A 361 13.82 -10.39 -16.61
C GLU A 361 14.30 -9.99 -18.01
N VAL A 362 13.46 -10.16 -19.03
CA VAL A 362 13.77 -9.78 -20.40
C VAL A 362 13.65 -8.27 -20.56
N VAL A 363 12.57 -7.68 -20.04
CA VAL A 363 12.31 -6.24 -20.10
C VAL A 363 13.38 -5.42 -19.38
N ASP A 364 13.83 -5.88 -18.21
CA ASP A 364 14.84 -5.19 -17.41
C ASP A 364 16.26 -5.33 -17.99
N GLN A 365 16.46 -6.22 -18.97
CA GLN A 365 17.72 -6.40 -19.72
C GLN A 365 17.77 -5.63 -21.06
N LEU A 366 16.64 -5.12 -21.55
CA LEU A 366 16.53 -4.29 -22.75
C LEU A 366 16.86 -2.83 -22.43
#